data_AF-A0A1A7PRU6-F1
#
_entry.id   AF-A0A1A7PRU6-F1
#
_cell.length_a   1.000
_cell.length_b   1.000
_cell.length_c   1.000
_cell.angle_alpha   90.00
_cell.angle_beta   90.00
_cell.angle_gamma   90.00
#
_symmetry.space_group_name_H-M   'P 1'
#
loop_
_entity.id
_entity.type
_entity.pdbx_description
1 polymer ?
#
loop_
_entity_poly.entity_id
_entity_poly.type
_entity_poly.pdbx_seq_one_letter_code
_entity_poly.pdbx_strand_id
1 'polypeptide(L)'
;MDTKKTNSLKDKLGINDLELITNEQFDQIQKMISEKKLTQEEIILLIQLAPNIVELQKEFINGVKHIAERANNSQTSAFNIIDRQMQTFEILAKSAESDETRIKLAELLIKMSEQVNKVLENMNSDNNNFWRKLAQGTAFTVVAIVTGITGFIYVKKKND
;
A
#
# COMPACT_ATOMS: atom_id res chain seq x y z
N MET A 1 1.55 -26.13 4.77
CA MET A 1 1.34 -24.95 3.91
C MET A 1 1.01 -25.44 2.52
N ASP A 2 -0.05 -24.93 1.89
CA ASP A 2 -0.50 -25.40 0.57
C ASP A 2 0.37 -24.77 -0.53
N THR A 3 1.33 -25.53 -1.03
CA THR A 3 2.31 -25.10 -2.04
C THR A 3 1.65 -24.60 -3.31
N LYS A 4 0.46 -25.10 -3.66
CA LYS A 4 -0.29 -24.67 -4.85
C LYS A 4 -0.85 -23.26 -4.67
N LYS A 5 -1.40 -22.95 -3.49
CA LYS A 5 -1.88 -21.60 -3.16
C LYS A 5 -0.73 -20.59 -3.10
N THR A 6 0.39 -20.98 -2.51
CA THR A 6 1.60 -20.13 -2.46
C THR A 6 2.11 -19.80 -3.87
N ASN A 7 2.26 -20.79 -4.75
CA ASN A 7 2.72 -20.54 -6.11
C ASN A 7 1.73 -19.69 -6.91
N SER A 8 0.43 -19.96 -6.77
CA SER A 8 -0.62 -19.14 -7.41
C SER A 8 -0.56 -17.67 -6.97
N LEU A 9 -0.31 -17.40 -5.68
CA LEU A 9 -0.17 -16.04 -5.18
C LEU A 9 1.09 -15.37 -5.74
N LYS A 10 2.23 -16.07 -5.72
CA LYS A 10 3.50 -15.58 -6.29
C LYS A 10 3.36 -15.22 -7.76
N ASP A 11 2.72 -16.09 -8.55
CA ASP A 11 2.47 -15.87 -9.98
C ASP A 11 1.55 -14.66 -10.21
N LYS A 12 0.49 -14.53 -9.40
CA LYS A 12 -0.45 -13.41 -9.47
C LYS A 12 0.20 -12.06 -9.12
N LEU A 13 1.10 -12.06 -8.15
CA LEU A 13 1.86 -10.88 -7.73
C LEU A 13 3.06 -10.58 -8.65
N GLY A 14 3.54 -11.58 -9.41
CA GLY A 14 4.81 -11.48 -10.12
C GLY A 14 6.02 -11.44 -9.19
N ILE A 15 5.90 -11.98 -7.97
CA ILE A 15 6.93 -11.92 -6.92
C ILE A 15 7.32 -13.34 -6.52
N ASN A 16 8.57 -13.71 -6.83
CA ASN A 16 9.09 -15.05 -6.55
C ASN A 16 9.47 -15.25 -5.08
N ASP A 17 9.97 -14.20 -4.44
CA ASP A 17 10.39 -14.20 -3.05
C ASP A 17 9.51 -13.26 -2.23
N LEU A 18 8.63 -13.84 -1.41
CA LEU A 18 7.73 -13.08 -0.54
C LEU A 18 8.36 -12.84 0.84
N GLU A 19 9.50 -13.46 1.16
CA GLU A 19 10.18 -13.25 2.44
C GLU A 19 10.86 -11.88 2.49
N LEU A 20 11.21 -11.34 1.31
CA LEU A 20 11.86 -10.04 1.14
C LEU A 20 11.14 -9.19 0.09
N ILE A 21 9.97 -8.67 0.45
CA ILE A 21 9.23 -7.74 -0.41
C ILE A 21 9.93 -6.38 -0.41
N THR A 22 10.20 -5.83 -1.59
CA THR A 22 10.73 -4.47 -1.77
C THR A 22 9.62 -3.43 -1.73
N ASN A 23 9.96 -2.15 -1.53
CA ASN A 23 8.98 -1.05 -1.54
C ASN A 23 8.20 -0.96 -2.87
N GLU A 24 8.86 -1.19 -4.01
CA GLU A 24 8.19 -1.20 -5.31
C GLU A 24 7.17 -2.35 -5.45
N GLN A 25 7.54 -3.54 -4.96
CA GLN A 25 6.64 -4.69 -4.95
C GLN A 25 5.48 -4.50 -3.96
N PHE A 26 5.75 -3.89 -2.82
CA PHE A 26 4.72 -3.57 -1.83
C PHE A 26 3.71 -2.55 -2.36
N ASP A 27 4.18 -1.53 -3.08
CA ASP A 27 3.31 -0.59 -3.78
C ASP A 27 2.38 -1.31 -4.77
N GLN A 28 2.91 -2.23 -5.57
CA GLN A 28 2.08 -3.02 -6.49
C GLN A 28 1.04 -3.87 -5.74
N ILE A 29 1.41 -4.47 -4.61
CA ILE A 29 0.49 -5.18 -3.74
C ILE A 29 -0.61 -4.26 -3.22
N GLN A 30 -0.27 -3.08 -2.69
CA GLN A 30 -1.24 -2.10 -2.19
C GLN A 30 -2.24 -1.68 -3.28
N LYS A 31 -1.75 -1.52 -4.51
CA LYS A 31 -2.60 -1.28 -5.69
C LYS A 31 -3.58 -2.42 -5.94
N MET A 32 -3.10 -3.66 -5.88
CA MET A 32 -3.96 -4.82 -6.12
C MET A 32 -4.99 -4.99 -5.00
N ILE A 33 -4.66 -4.64 -3.75
CA ILE A 33 -5.60 -4.60 -2.63
C ILE A 33 -6.67 -3.53 -2.88
N SER A 34 -6.28 -2.31 -3.26
CA SER A 34 -7.23 -1.21 -3.51
C SER A 34 -8.16 -1.48 -4.69
N GLU A 35 -7.64 -2.09 -5.76
CA GLU A 35 -8.40 -2.50 -6.94
C GLU A 35 -9.23 -3.78 -6.71
N LYS A 36 -9.26 -4.32 -5.47
CA LYS A 36 -9.96 -5.57 -5.10
C LYS A 36 -9.53 -6.76 -5.96
N LYS A 37 -8.29 -6.76 -6.43
CA LYS A 37 -7.69 -7.84 -7.21
C LYS A 37 -7.15 -8.98 -6.34
N LEU A 38 -6.94 -8.74 -5.04
CA LEU A 38 -6.59 -9.78 -4.07
C LEU A 38 -7.79 -10.16 -3.21
N THR A 39 -8.02 -11.46 -3.02
CA THR A 39 -9.01 -11.96 -2.07
C THR A 39 -8.49 -11.85 -0.64
N GLN A 40 -9.39 -11.94 0.34
CA GLN A 40 -8.99 -11.94 1.75
C GLN A 40 -8.06 -13.12 2.06
N GLU A 41 -8.29 -14.31 1.50
CA GLU A 41 -7.41 -15.46 1.73
C GLU A 41 -6.02 -15.25 1.13
N GLU A 42 -5.93 -14.58 -0.02
CA GLU A 42 -4.66 -14.22 -0.64
C GLU A 42 -3.88 -13.19 0.21
N ILE A 43 -4.58 -12.23 0.82
CA ILE A 43 -3.97 -11.24 1.73
C ILE A 43 -3.51 -11.90 3.03
N ILE A 44 -4.30 -12.84 3.58
CA ILE A 44 -3.90 -13.65 4.75
C ILE A 44 -2.63 -14.43 4.44
N LEU A 45 -2.57 -15.07 3.27
CA LEU A 45 -1.40 -15.83 2.83
C LEU A 45 -0.20 -14.91 2.60
N LEU A 46 -0.39 -13.71 2.07
CA LEU A 46 0.66 -12.70 1.94
C LEU A 46 1.23 -12.31 3.30
N ILE A 47 0.38 -11.98 4.29
CA ILE A 47 0.82 -11.62 5.65
C ILE A 47 1.63 -12.75 6.29
N GLN A 48 1.22 -13.99 6.05
CA GLN A 48 1.94 -15.16 6.54
C GLN A 48 3.32 -15.32 5.91
N LEU A 49 3.47 -15.01 4.62
CA LEU A 49 4.69 -15.25 3.86
C LEU A 49 5.66 -14.06 3.88
N ALA A 50 5.17 -12.86 4.22
CA ALA A 50 5.93 -11.62 4.17
C ALA A 50 6.23 -11.07 5.58
N PRO A 51 7.36 -11.46 6.20
CA PRO A 51 7.69 -11.02 7.55
C PRO A 51 7.91 -9.51 7.66
N ASN A 52 8.27 -8.84 6.56
CA ASN A 52 8.48 -7.39 6.52
C ASN A 52 7.23 -6.57 6.14
N ILE A 53 6.05 -7.20 5.96
CA ILE A 53 4.81 -6.52 5.53
C ILE A 53 4.40 -5.36 6.45
N VAL A 54 4.71 -5.49 7.75
CA VAL A 54 4.38 -4.47 8.77
C VAL A 54 5.22 -3.22 8.60
N GLU A 55 6.53 -3.40 8.41
CA GLU A 55 7.44 -2.27 8.22
C GLU A 55 7.12 -1.55 6.92
N LEU A 56 6.84 -2.30 5.85
CA LEU A 56 6.43 -1.75 4.56
C LEU A 56 5.12 -0.95 4.65
N GLN A 57 4.12 -1.46 5.36
CA GLN A 57 2.86 -0.76 5.57
C GLN A 57 3.06 0.55 6.34
N LYS A 58 3.96 0.54 7.34
CA LYS A 58 4.30 1.72 8.13
C LYS A 58 5.02 2.77 7.29
N GLU A 59 6.02 2.37 6.52
CA GLU A 59 6.72 3.26 5.58
C GLU A 59 5.75 3.90 4.58
N PHE A 60 4.84 3.09 4.02
CA PHE A 60 3.80 3.56 3.10
C PHE A 60 2.90 4.64 3.73
N ILE A 61 2.35 4.39 4.93
CA ILE A 61 1.50 5.38 5.63
C ILE A 61 2.27 6.66 5.94
N ASN A 62 3.53 6.56 6.40
CA ASN A 62 4.38 7.71 6.66
C ASN A 62 4.66 8.51 5.37
N GLY A 63 4.86 7.83 4.24
CA GLY A 63 5.00 8.43 2.93
C GLY A 63 3.76 9.22 2.52
N VAL A 64 2.56 8.63 2.66
CA VAL A 64 1.27 9.31 2.39
C VAL A 64 1.14 10.56 3.25
N LYS A 65 1.45 10.46 4.54
CA LYS A 65 1.36 11.58 5.50
C LYS A 65 2.27 12.73 5.12
N HIS A 66 3.52 12.44 4.75
CA HIS A 66 4.47 13.47 4.31
C HIS A 66 4.02 14.18 3.03
N ILE A 67 3.42 13.45 2.08
CA ILE A 67 2.84 14.04 0.87
C ILE A 67 1.66 14.96 1.25
N ALA A 68 0.81 14.54 2.19
CA ALA A 68 -0.33 15.34 2.64
C ALA A 68 0.07 16.62 3.38
N GLU A 69 1.08 16.54 4.24
CA GLU A 69 1.66 17.72 4.91
C GLU A 69 2.21 18.72 3.88
N ARG A 70 2.95 18.23 2.87
CA ARG A 70 3.45 19.08 1.77
C ARG A 70 2.35 19.68 0.90
N ALA A 71 1.22 18.98 0.76
CA ALA A 71 0.05 19.48 0.05
C ALA A 71 -0.75 20.52 0.87
N ASN A 72 -0.29 20.87 2.08
CA ASN A 72 -0.96 21.71 3.06
C ASN A 72 -2.39 21.22 3.38
N ASN A 73 -2.57 19.90 3.44
CA ASN A 73 -3.85 19.28 3.66
C ASN A 73 -4.25 19.28 5.15
N SER A 74 -5.50 19.62 5.44
CA SER A 74 -6.10 19.67 6.79
C SER A 74 -6.78 18.36 7.23
N GLN A 75 -6.68 17.27 6.46
CA GLN A 75 -7.29 15.96 6.76
C GLN A 75 -6.63 15.20 7.95
N THR A 76 -6.19 15.92 8.98
CA THR A 76 -5.56 15.42 10.20
C THR A 76 -6.41 14.34 10.89
N SER A 77 -7.74 14.47 10.85
CA SER A 77 -8.66 13.48 11.42
C SER A 77 -8.58 12.13 10.70
N ALA A 78 -8.41 12.10 9.38
CA ALA A 78 -8.29 10.88 8.61
C ALA A 78 -6.95 10.17 8.90
N PHE A 79 -5.85 10.92 8.98
CA PHE A 79 -4.55 10.36 9.38
C PHE A 79 -4.54 9.84 10.82
N ASN A 80 -5.25 10.48 11.74
CA ASN A 80 -5.40 9.96 13.11
C ASN A 80 -6.10 8.59 13.13
N ILE A 81 -7.05 8.33 12.23
CA ILE A 81 -7.72 7.02 12.13
C ILE A 81 -6.75 5.99 11.55
N ILE A 82 -6.02 6.35 10.49
CA ILE A 82 -5.01 5.49 9.86
C ILE A 82 -3.90 5.13 10.85
N ASP A 83 -3.38 6.11 11.62
CA ASP A 83 -2.34 5.90 12.63
C ASP A 83 -2.80 4.92 13.73
N ARG A 84 -4.06 4.99 14.18
CA ARG A 84 -4.62 4.03 15.15
C ARG A 84 -4.76 2.62 14.57
N GLN A 85 -5.15 2.52 13.30
CA GLN A 85 -5.20 1.22 12.61
C GLN A 85 -3.81 0.63 12.45
N MET A 86 -2.81 1.45 12.12
CA MET A 86 -1.42 1.01 12.02
C MET A 86 -0.87 0.52 13.36
N GLN A 87 -1.15 1.23 14.46
CA GLN A 87 -0.79 0.76 15.81
C GLN A 87 -1.43 -0.59 16.14
N THR A 88 -2.71 -0.76 15.79
CA THR A 88 -3.41 -2.03 15.98
C THR A 88 -2.79 -3.13 15.12
N PHE A 89 -2.41 -2.81 13.88
CA PHE A 89 -1.74 -3.72 12.96
C PHE A 89 -0.38 -4.17 13.50
N GLU A 90 0.45 -3.26 14.00
CA GLU A 90 1.74 -3.58 14.63
C GLU A 90 1.58 -4.50 15.84
N ILE A 91 0.59 -4.23 16.71
CA ILE A 91 0.32 -5.05 17.90
C ILE A 91 -0.10 -6.46 17.49
N LEU A 92 -1.07 -6.56 16.57
CA LEU A 92 -1.58 -7.86 16.14
C LEU A 92 -0.51 -8.66 15.40
N ALA A 93 0.32 -8.02 14.57
CA ALA A 93 1.38 -8.69 13.82
C ALA A 93 2.46 -9.31 14.73
N LYS A 94 2.77 -8.68 15.87
CA LYS A 94 3.66 -9.25 16.90
C LYS A 94 3.10 -10.51 17.56
N SER A 95 1.79 -10.71 17.48
CA SER A 95 1.04 -11.84 18.06
C SER A 95 0.39 -12.74 17.00
N ALA A 96 0.84 -12.67 15.74
CA ALA A 96 0.20 -13.32 14.59
C ALA A 96 0.48 -14.82 14.48
N GLU A 97 0.20 -15.55 15.55
CA GLU A 97 0.35 -17.02 15.59
C GLU A 97 -0.94 -17.74 15.18
N SER A 98 -2.10 -17.11 15.36
CA SER A 98 -3.41 -17.71 15.04
C SER A 98 -3.97 -17.27 13.69
N ASP A 99 -4.77 -18.14 13.07
CA ASP A 99 -5.54 -17.83 11.86
C ASP A 99 -6.48 -16.63 12.08
N GLU A 100 -7.07 -16.52 13.27
CA GLU A 100 -7.93 -15.40 13.64
C GLU A 100 -7.18 -14.06 13.64
N THR A 101 -5.95 -14.04 14.18
CA THR A 101 -5.10 -12.84 14.14
C THR A 101 -4.77 -12.45 12.70
N ARG A 102 -4.50 -13.42 11.82
CA ARG A 102 -4.17 -13.15 10.41
C ARG A 102 -5.36 -12.64 9.62
N ILE A 103 -6.57 -13.14 9.90
CA ILE A 103 -7.82 -12.60 9.33
C ILE A 103 -7.98 -11.12 9.72
N LYS A 104 -7.81 -10.79 11.01
CA LYS A 104 -7.89 -9.41 11.50
C LYS A 104 -6.84 -8.49 10.86
N LEU A 105 -5.61 -8.98 10.67
CA LEU A 105 -4.56 -8.24 9.95
C LEU A 105 -4.95 -7.98 8.50
N ALA A 106 -5.49 -8.97 7.78
CA ALA A 106 -5.94 -8.79 6.41
C ALA A 106 -7.07 -7.76 6.31
N GLU A 107 -8.05 -7.80 7.22
CA GLU A 107 -9.11 -6.80 7.29
C GLU A 107 -8.58 -5.38 7.55
N LEU A 108 -7.58 -5.25 8.43
CA LEU A 108 -6.94 -3.96 8.70
C LEU A 108 -6.18 -3.44 7.49
N LEU A 109 -5.45 -4.28 6.74
CA LEU A 109 -4.79 -3.86 5.50
C LEU A 109 -5.79 -3.33 4.48
N ILE A 110 -6.91 -4.03 4.28
CA ILE A 110 -7.97 -3.60 3.36
C ILE A 110 -8.55 -2.25 3.81
N LYS A 111 -8.91 -2.11 5.09
CA LYS A 111 -9.47 -0.87 5.65
C LYS A 111 -8.49 0.31 5.54
N MET A 112 -7.21 0.09 5.84
CA MET A 112 -6.18 1.13 5.72
C MET A 112 -6.02 1.54 4.26
N SER A 113 -6.01 0.60 3.32
CA SER A 113 -5.96 0.88 1.87
C SER A 113 -7.15 1.75 1.44
N GLU A 114 -8.37 1.40 1.84
CA GLU A 114 -9.57 2.19 1.53
C GLU A 114 -9.52 3.61 2.12
N GLN A 115 -9.03 3.77 3.35
CA GLN A 115 -8.93 5.08 3.99
C GLN A 115 -7.83 5.94 3.38
N VAL A 116 -6.68 5.35 3.06
CA VAL A 116 -5.61 6.05 2.34
C VAL A 116 -6.11 6.52 0.98
N ASN A 117 -6.81 5.68 0.22
CA ASN A 117 -7.37 6.08 -1.08
C ASN A 117 -8.33 7.25 -0.95
N LYS A 118 -9.23 7.26 0.05
CA LYS A 118 -10.12 8.40 0.31
C LYS A 118 -9.37 9.68 0.62
N VAL A 119 -8.28 9.60 1.39
CA VAL A 119 -7.43 10.77 1.69
C VAL A 119 -6.79 11.28 0.40
N LEU A 120 -6.25 10.39 -0.42
CA LEU A 120 -5.63 10.75 -1.71
C LEU A 120 -6.64 11.34 -2.69
N GLU A 121 -7.85 10.79 -2.78
CA GLU A 121 -8.94 11.33 -3.61
C GLU A 121 -9.32 12.75 -3.18
N ASN A 122 -9.54 12.98 -1.88
CA ASN A 122 -9.85 14.32 -1.34
C ASN A 122 -8.69 15.30 -1.57
N MET A 123 -7.44 14.85 -1.47
CA MET A 123 -6.29 15.68 -1.80
C MET A 123 -6.26 16.07 -3.28
N ASN A 124 -6.64 15.15 -4.16
CA ASN A 124 -6.66 15.37 -5.60
C ASN A 124 -7.74 16.37 -6.01
N SER A 125 -8.94 16.27 -5.41
CA SER A 125 -10.01 17.24 -5.66
C SER A 125 -9.65 18.65 -5.22
N ASP A 126 -8.94 18.78 -4.09
CA ASP A 126 -8.74 20.07 -3.45
C ASP A 126 -7.49 20.81 -3.96
N ASN A 127 -6.49 20.09 -4.51
CA ASN A 127 -5.19 20.68 -4.84
C ASN A 127 -4.60 20.29 -6.21
N ASN A 128 -5.42 20.45 -7.27
CA ASN A 128 -5.10 20.07 -8.65
C ASN A 128 -3.72 20.57 -9.16
N ASN A 129 -3.24 21.74 -8.70
CA ASN A 129 -1.96 22.30 -9.17
C ASN A 129 -0.73 21.63 -8.52
N PHE A 130 -0.84 21.14 -7.27
CA PHE A 130 0.22 20.38 -6.61
C PHE A 130 0.40 19.01 -7.28
N TRP A 131 -0.71 18.31 -7.57
CA TRP A 131 -0.69 17.04 -8.29
C TRP A 131 -0.14 17.16 -9.71
N ARG A 132 -0.47 18.27 -10.40
CA ARG A 132 0.11 18.56 -11.71
C ARG A 132 1.63 18.74 -11.68
N LYS A 133 2.18 19.27 -10.59
CA LYS A 133 3.64 19.42 -10.40
C LYS A 133 4.31 18.12 -9.97
N LEU A 134 3.69 17.34 -9.10
CA LEU A 134 4.18 16.00 -8.74
C LEU A 134 4.20 15.06 -9.96
N ALA A 135 3.23 15.18 -10.87
CA ALA A 135 3.24 14.43 -12.14
C ALA A 135 4.41 14.82 -13.08
N GLN A 136 5.02 16.00 -12.89
CA GLN A 136 6.12 16.50 -13.71
C GLN A 136 7.50 16.32 -13.05
N GLY A 137 7.55 16.10 -11.72
CA GLY A 137 8.77 15.93 -10.94
C GLY A 137 8.94 14.50 -10.44
N THR A 138 10.04 13.86 -10.83
CA THR A 138 10.38 12.46 -10.52
C THR A 138 10.39 12.09 -9.03
N ALA A 139 9.84 10.90 -8.75
CA ALA A 139 10.12 9.95 -7.67
C ALA A 139 9.60 10.24 -6.25
N PHE A 140 8.34 9.90 -5.99
CA PHE A 140 7.92 9.30 -4.72
C PHE A 140 6.83 8.26 -5.00
N THR A 141 7.20 6.98 -4.94
CA THR A 141 6.29 5.85 -5.11
C THR A 141 5.48 5.67 -3.83
N VAL A 142 4.16 5.83 -3.98
CA VAL A 142 3.10 5.40 -3.06
C VAL A 142 1.98 4.82 -3.95
N VAL A 143 2.35 4.13 -5.04
CA VAL A 143 1.51 3.74 -6.22
C VAL A 143 1.18 4.87 -7.23
N ALA A 144 1.57 6.11 -6.95
CA ALA A 144 1.55 7.29 -7.82
C ALA A 144 0.14 7.76 -8.25
N ILE A 145 -0.56 8.55 -7.42
CA ILE A 145 -1.75 9.40 -7.74
C ILE A 145 -3.04 8.67 -8.23
N VAL A 146 -3.01 7.36 -8.56
CA VAL A 146 -3.88 6.78 -9.59
C VAL A 146 -5.01 5.86 -9.09
N THR A 147 -6.25 6.36 -9.17
CA THR A 147 -7.35 5.76 -9.97
C THR A 147 -7.92 6.79 -10.95
N GLY A 148 -7.08 7.74 -11.43
CA GLY A 148 -7.52 8.81 -12.33
C GLY A 148 -6.51 9.38 -13.32
N ILE A 149 -5.32 8.79 -13.52
CA ILE A 149 -4.44 9.14 -14.65
C ILE A 149 -3.85 7.86 -15.23
N THR A 150 -4.44 7.36 -16.31
CA THR A 150 -3.81 6.38 -17.18
C THR A 150 -2.59 7.01 -17.83
N GLY A 151 -1.39 6.66 -17.35
CA GLY A 151 -0.14 6.79 -18.09
C GLY A 151 0.96 7.56 -17.35
N PHE A 152 2.20 7.20 -17.72
CA PHE A 152 3.47 7.92 -17.46
C PHE A 152 4.10 7.65 -16.07
N ILE A 153 5.32 7.12 -15.91
CA ILE A 153 6.49 7.01 -16.81
C ILE A 153 7.36 5.80 -16.42
N TYR A 154 7.68 4.97 -17.41
CA TYR A 154 8.94 4.23 -17.48
C TYR A 154 9.93 5.09 -18.30
N VAL A 155 10.81 5.86 -17.66
CA VAL A 155 11.95 6.48 -18.35
C VAL A 155 13.11 5.53 -18.12
N LYS A 156 13.18 4.55 -19.02
CA LYS A 156 14.44 3.87 -19.28
C LYS A 156 15.35 4.88 -19.95
N LYS A 157 16.36 5.28 -19.19
CA LYS A 157 17.61 5.89 -19.61
C LYS A 157 18.01 5.44 -21.03
N LYS A 158 18.21 6.39 -21.94
CA LYS A 158 19.15 6.20 -23.04
C LYS A 158 19.88 7.51 -23.27
N ASN A 159 21.17 7.49 -22.94
CA ASN A 159 22.16 8.42 -23.46
C ASN A 159 22.12 8.33 -24.98
N ASP A 160 22.10 9.48 -25.64
CA ASP A 160 22.99 9.87 -26.75
C ASP A 160 22.81 11.37 -27.01
#